data_AF-A0A7R9MMI4-F1
#
_entry.id   AF-A0A7R9MMI4-F1
#
_cell.length_a   1.000
_cell.length_b   1.000
_cell.length_c   1.000
_cell.angle_alpha   90.00
_cell.angle_beta   90.00
_cell.angle_gamma   90.00
#
_symmetry.space_group_name_H-M   'P 1'
#
loop_
_entity.id
_entity.type
_entity.pdbx_description
1 polymer ?
#
loop_
_entity_poly.entity_id
_entity_poly.type
_entity_poly.pdbx_seq_one_letter_code
_entity_poly.pdbx_strand_id
1 'polypeptide(L)'
;MIVEALVVLIRRDSHVRVTRALRPVFLIDNHYCGGIRRVVRQILQSMPPFIDMLALLFFFMLVFAILGFYLFSPNPSDPYFSSISQSFVSLFVLLTTANFPDVMMPSYRMNRISSVFFIAFLIIHLYFLMNIMLAVVYEAFTRIEKDKFRKLLLHRRKACRLAFGLLVTQKTLKKVSFKHFEGLMRYYKPSATRLETYLMFKTLDTNRSGFLTLNEFYEIYEVSDLRWESKNTAEWFQQIDNKWLKTFCRLIYRLVSHKWFDIAVYVMIAVSAVYQLIEAIVRSSSSDSYHLKLELLYATPLSLIFVSLYGLEASLKLIGFGLIQYFRSGWNRFDFAITCLAIVGLIFGEPMRLPFSFVFVLRSTHLLRLLQHQRRYSDIMGAFIFI
;
A
#
# COMPACT_ATOMS: atom_id res chain seq x y z
N MET A 1 7.21 -1.07 34.12
CA MET A 1 8.04 -2.03 33.35
C MET A 1 9.34 -2.40 34.04
N ILE A 2 10.21 -1.45 34.40
CA ILE A 2 11.48 -1.75 35.11
C ILE A 2 11.20 -2.39 36.46
N VAL A 3 10.23 -1.86 37.21
CA VAL A 3 9.77 -2.42 38.50
C VAL A 3 9.27 -3.87 38.34
N GLU A 4 8.43 -4.15 37.34
CA GLU A 4 7.96 -5.53 37.08
C GLU A 4 9.08 -6.48 36.65
N ALA A 5 10.05 -6.00 35.86
CA ALA A 5 11.22 -6.79 35.48
C ALA A 5 12.06 -7.15 36.71
N LEU A 6 12.21 -6.20 37.64
CA LEU A 6 12.94 -6.37 38.89
C LEU A 6 12.19 -7.30 39.85
N VAL A 7 10.87 -7.18 39.97
CA VAL A 7 10.01 -8.08 40.76
C VAL A 7 10.06 -9.51 40.24
N VAL A 8 10.04 -9.72 38.92
CA VAL A 8 10.20 -11.05 38.32
C VAL A 8 11.58 -11.63 38.60
N LEU A 9 12.63 -10.80 38.53
CA LEU A 9 14.00 -11.22 38.78
C LEU A 9 14.18 -11.68 40.24
N ILE A 10 13.57 -10.96 41.19
CA ILE A 10 13.60 -11.29 42.62
C ILE A 10 12.74 -12.51 42.92
N ARG A 11 11.51 -12.56 42.40
CA ARG A 11 10.52 -13.60 42.73
C ARG A 11 10.76 -14.92 41.99
N ARG A 12 11.58 -14.94 40.93
CA ARG A 12 11.85 -16.08 40.02
C ARG A 12 10.63 -16.69 39.31
N ASP A 13 9.41 -16.30 39.68
CA ASP A 13 8.17 -16.66 39.00
C ASP A 13 7.58 -15.48 38.20
N SER A 14 6.98 -15.80 37.04
CA SER A 14 6.28 -14.81 36.24
C SER A 14 4.85 -14.56 36.76
N HIS A 15 4.59 -13.34 37.23
CA HIS A 15 3.22 -12.83 37.39
C HIS A 15 2.67 -12.30 36.04
N VAL A 16 1.35 -12.05 35.97
CA VAL A 16 0.70 -11.48 34.79
C VAL A 16 1.25 -10.08 34.52
N ARG A 17 1.99 -9.90 33.42
CA ARG A 17 2.66 -8.63 33.09
C ARG A 17 1.83 -7.79 32.13
N VAL A 18 0.79 -7.14 32.66
CA VAL A 18 -0.09 -6.25 31.89
C VAL A 18 0.71 -5.09 31.26
N THR A 19 1.79 -4.63 31.90
CA THR A 19 2.57 -3.52 31.34
C THR A 19 3.19 -3.84 29.98
N ARG A 20 3.38 -5.11 29.60
CA ARG A 20 3.88 -5.49 28.26
C ARG A 20 3.05 -4.90 27.13
N ALA A 21 1.75 -4.70 27.32
CA ALA A 21 0.86 -4.09 26.33
C ALA A 21 1.22 -2.62 26.03
N LEU A 22 1.94 -1.92 26.92
CA LEU A 22 2.39 -0.54 26.71
C LEU A 22 3.71 -0.43 25.92
N ARG A 23 4.37 -1.55 25.58
CA ARG A 23 5.66 -1.54 24.86
C ARG A 23 5.59 -0.84 23.49
N PRO A 24 4.52 -0.98 22.69
CA PRO A 24 4.43 -0.29 21.40
C PRO A 24 4.50 1.25 21.53
N VAL A 25 4.19 1.82 22.69
CA VAL A 25 4.31 3.28 22.90
C VAL A 25 5.77 3.74 22.78
N PHE A 26 6.74 2.94 23.24
CA PHE A 26 8.16 3.26 23.07
C PHE A 26 8.60 3.23 21.60
N LEU A 27 7.97 2.38 20.78
CA LEU A 27 8.22 2.38 19.34
C LEU A 27 7.64 3.63 18.68
N ILE A 28 6.43 4.04 19.09
CA ILE A 28 5.76 5.24 18.56
C ILE A 28 6.51 6.52 18.94
N ASP A 29 7.13 6.57 20.12
CA ASP A 29 7.87 7.76 20.58
C ASP A 29 9.30 7.86 20.03
N ASN A 30 9.73 6.90 19.22
CA ASN A 30 11.03 6.97 18.55
C ASN A 30 11.08 8.12 17.53
N HIS A 31 12.23 8.79 17.41
CA HIS A 31 12.45 9.93 16.51
C HIS A 31 12.14 9.57 15.05
N TYR A 32 12.53 8.37 14.61
CA TYR A 32 12.29 7.86 13.25
C TYR A 32 10.81 7.61 12.95
N CYS A 33 10.00 7.30 13.98
CA CYS A 33 8.57 7.00 13.85
C CYS A 33 7.69 8.24 14.02
N GLY A 34 8.22 9.44 13.77
CA GLY A 34 7.48 10.70 13.90
C GLY A 34 6.20 10.76 13.04
N GLY A 35 6.18 10.09 11.88
CA GLY A 35 4.99 9.92 11.05
C GLY A 35 3.89 9.12 11.74
N ILE A 36 4.24 7.94 12.28
CA ILE A 36 3.31 7.05 12.99
C ILE A 36 2.72 7.77 14.22
N ARG A 37 3.56 8.47 15.00
CA ARG A 37 3.11 9.27 16.15
C ARG A 37 2.08 10.33 15.76
N ARG A 38 2.25 10.96 14.59
CA ARG A 38 1.29 11.94 14.07
C ARG A 38 -0.05 11.29 13.72
N VAL A 39 -0.03 10.12 13.08
CA VAL A 39 -1.24 9.36 12.68
C VAL A 39 -2.00 8.85 13.91
N VAL A 40 -1.31 8.22 14.86
CA VAL A 40 -1.93 7.73 16.11
C VAL A 40 -2.60 8.87 16.86
N ARG A 41 -1.93 10.03 16.99
CA ARG A 41 -2.53 11.22 17.61
C ARG A 41 -3.77 11.70 16.87
N GLN A 42 -3.79 11.63 15.54
CA GLN A 42 -4.95 12.03 14.74
C GLN A 42 -6.14 11.11 14.99
N ILE A 43 -5.92 9.79 14.97
CA ILE A 43 -6.98 8.80 15.22
C ILE A 43 -7.62 9.04 16.60
N LEU A 44 -6.81 9.27 17.62
CA LEU A 44 -7.30 9.58 18.96
C LEU A 44 -8.06 10.93 19.02
N GLN A 45 -7.59 11.94 18.29
CA GLN A 45 -8.27 13.24 18.21
C GLN A 45 -9.61 13.20 17.45
N SER A 46 -9.79 12.23 16.54
CA SER A 46 -11.07 12.02 15.83
C SER A 46 -12.08 11.14 16.60
N MET A 47 -11.72 10.60 17.76
CA MET A 47 -12.63 9.75 18.53
C MET A 47 -13.86 10.46 19.15
N PRO A 48 -13.84 11.75 19.56
CA PRO A 48 -14.99 12.31 20.27
C PRO A 48 -16.32 12.26 19.48
N PRO A 49 -16.39 12.68 18.20
CA PRO A 49 -17.63 12.56 17.41
C PRO A 49 -18.07 11.10 17.18
N PHE A 50 -17.11 10.17 17.17
CA PHE A 50 -17.40 8.75 17.06
C PHE A 50 -18.08 8.20 18.31
N ILE A 51 -17.67 8.66 19.51
CA ILE A 51 -18.27 8.22 20.78
C ILE A 51 -19.74 8.63 20.86
N ASP A 52 -20.09 9.85 20.44
CA ASP A 52 -21.47 10.35 20.47
C ASP A 52 -22.40 9.50 19.58
N MET A 53 -21.95 9.15 18.38
CA MET A 53 -22.72 8.30 17.45
C MET A 53 -22.81 6.85 17.92
N LEU A 54 -21.74 6.33 18.52
CA LEU A 54 -21.71 4.99 19.10
C LEU A 54 -22.64 4.88 20.31
N ALA A 55 -22.79 5.94 21.11
CA ALA A 55 -23.79 6.00 22.18
C ALA A 55 -25.22 5.91 21.62
N LEU A 56 -25.53 6.61 20.52
CA LEU A 56 -26.83 6.52 19.84
C LEU A 56 -27.10 5.10 19.32
N LEU A 57 -26.11 4.46 18.69
CA LEU A 57 -26.20 3.09 18.20
C LEU A 57 -26.50 2.10 19.34
N PHE A 58 -25.78 2.21 20.46
CA PHE A 58 -26.00 1.35 21.62
C PHE A 58 -27.35 1.60 22.30
N PHE A 59 -27.84 2.84 22.29
CA PHE A 59 -29.18 3.15 22.79
C PHE A 59 -30.27 2.42 22.01
N PHE A 60 -30.27 2.49 20.67
CA PHE A 60 -31.23 1.76 19.85
C PHE A 60 -31.07 0.23 19.97
N MET A 61 -29.84 -0.25 20.07
CA MET A 61 -29.58 -1.67 20.28
C MET A 61 -30.16 -2.16 21.61
N LEU A 62 -30.06 -1.37 22.68
CA LEU A 62 -30.63 -1.71 23.98
C LEU A 62 -32.16 -1.78 23.92
N VAL A 63 -32.83 -0.88 23.19
CA VAL A 63 -34.28 -0.94 22.96
C VAL A 63 -34.67 -2.25 22.26
N PHE A 64 -33.96 -2.62 21.19
CA PHE A 64 -34.20 -3.89 20.50
C PHE A 64 -33.84 -5.12 21.34
N ALA A 65 -32.84 -5.02 22.22
CA ALA A 65 -32.48 -6.12 23.12
C ALA A 65 -33.58 -6.38 24.15
N ILE A 66 -34.18 -5.33 24.70
CA ILE A 66 -35.34 -5.45 25.60
C ILE A 66 -36.54 -6.02 24.84
N LEU A 67 -36.82 -5.51 23.64
CA LEU A 67 -37.93 -6.01 22.81
C LEU A 67 -37.75 -7.49 22.44
N GLY A 68 -36.54 -7.88 22.00
CA GLY A 68 -36.21 -9.26 21.66
C GLY A 68 -36.28 -10.19 22.86
N PHE A 69 -35.86 -9.74 24.04
CA PHE A 69 -36.01 -10.49 25.29
C PHE A 69 -37.50 -10.78 25.57
N TYR A 70 -38.36 -9.77 25.55
CA TYR A 70 -39.80 -9.99 25.80
C TYR A 70 -40.48 -10.86 24.72
N LEU A 71 -40.03 -10.77 23.47
CA LEU A 71 -40.64 -11.51 22.36
C LEU A 71 -40.22 -12.99 22.30
N PHE A 72 -38.96 -13.29 22.67
CA PHE A 72 -38.37 -14.62 22.44
C PHE A 72 -37.95 -15.36 23.72
N SER A 73 -37.92 -14.70 24.89
CA SER A 73 -37.63 -15.35 26.18
C SER A 73 -38.55 -16.53 26.54
N PRO A 74 -39.83 -16.60 26.12
CA PRO A 74 -40.68 -17.75 26.43
C PRO A 74 -40.24 -19.06 25.78
N ASN A 75 -39.39 -19.02 24.75
CA ASN A 75 -38.97 -20.22 24.04
C ASN A 75 -37.76 -20.88 24.72
N PRO A 76 -37.90 -22.09 25.30
CA PRO A 76 -36.79 -22.78 25.96
C PRO A 76 -35.72 -23.28 24.98
N SER A 77 -36.05 -23.34 23.68
CA SER A 77 -35.10 -23.75 22.64
C SER A 77 -34.22 -22.61 22.11
N ASP A 78 -34.43 -21.38 22.58
CA ASP A 78 -33.71 -20.18 22.12
C ASP A 78 -32.62 -19.79 23.14
N PRO A 79 -31.34 -20.18 22.94
CA PRO A 79 -30.27 -19.80 23.86
C PRO A 79 -29.91 -18.32 23.80
N TYR A 80 -30.33 -17.61 22.74
CA TYR A 80 -29.90 -16.24 22.44
C TYR A 80 -30.66 -15.16 23.23
N PHE A 81 -31.92 -15.42 23.60
CA PHE A 81 -32.81 -14.44 24.24
C PHE A 81 -33.23 -14.82 25.66
N SER A 82 -32.44 -15.64 26.36
CA SER A 82 -32.78 -16.12 27.70
C SER A 82 -32.64 -15.07 28.82
N SER A 83 -31.78 -14.05 28.62
CA SER A 83 -31.56 -12.95 29.56
C SER A 83 -31.27 -11.66 28.80
N ILE A 84 -31.59 -10.50 29.38
CA ILE A 84 -31.37 -9.19 28.76
C ILE A 84 -29.90 -9.02 28.32
N SER A 85 -28.95 -9.47 29.15
CA SER A 85 -27.51 -9.41 28.81
C SER A 85 -27.17 -10.29 27.60
N GLN A 86 -27.72 -11.50 27.51
CA GLN A 86 -27.48 -12.39 26.37
C GLN A 86 -28.19 -11.89 25.10
N SER A 87 -29.37 -11.29 25.22
CA SER A 87 -30.07 -10.64 24.11
C SER A 87 -29.25 -9.48 23.56
N PHE A 88 -28.67 -8.64 24.44
CA PHE A 88 -27.79 -7.55 24.02
C PHE A 88 -26.55 -8.07 23.31
N VAL A 89 -25.86 -9.08 23.87
CA VAL A 89 -24.66 -9.67 23.23
C VAL A 89 -25.02 -10.30 21.88
N SER A 90 -26.14 -11.01 21.80
CA SER A 90 -26.58 -11.69 20.58
C SER A 90 -26.95 -10.69 19.47
N LEU A 91 -27.58 -9.55 19.83
CA LEU A 91 -27.84 -8.45 18.89
C LEU A 91 -26.57 -7.65 18.55
N PHE A 92 -25.62 -7.52 19.47
CA PHE A 92 -24.32 -6.90 19.20
C PHE A 92 -23.51 -7.72 18.18
N VAL A 93 -23.54 -9.05 18.28
CA VAL A 93 -22.93 -9.93 17.27
C VAL A 93 -23.73 -9.89 15.95
N LEU A 94 -25.06 -9.80 16.02
CA LEU A 94 -25.92 -9.64 14.85
C LEU A 94 -25.70 -8.32 14.09
N LEU A 95 -25.35 -7.24 14.80
CA LEU A 95 -24.97 -5.97 14.18
C LEU A 95 -23.83 -6.16 13.17
N THR A 96 -22.88 -7.04 13.46
CA THR A 96 -21.78 -7.41 12.56
C THR A 96 -22.14 -8.52 11.56
N THR A 97 -23.39 -8.98 11.56
CA THR A 97 -23.91 -10.09 10.75
C THR A 97 -23.19 -11.42 10.94
N ALA A 98 -22.45 -11.59 12.05
CA ALA A 98 -21.58 -12.75 12.27
C ALA A 98 -22.34 -14.02 12.69
N ASN A 99 -23.49 -13.87 13.34
CA ASN A 99 -24.36 -14.98 13.80
C ASN A 99 -25.69 -15.03 13.03
N PHE A 100 -25.80 -14.38 11.88
CA PHE A 100 -26.95 -14.50 10.98
C PHE A 100 -26.68 -15.64 9.99
N PRO A 101 -27.60 -16.61 9.79
CA PRO A 101 -28.99 -16.67 10.25
C PRO A 101 -29.21 -17.35 11.62
N ASP A 102 -28.18 -17.92 12.25
CA ASP A 102 -28.28 -18.81 13.40
C ASP A 102 -29.03 -18.21 14.61
N VAL A 103 -28.87 -16.92 14.88
CA VAL A 103 -29.58 -16.21 15.97
C VAL A 103 -31.09 -16.13 15.75
N MET A 104 -31.54 -16.16 14.50
CA MET A 104 -32.94 -16.05 14.11
C MET A 104 -33.62 -17.43 14.01
N MET A 105 -32.87 -18.48 13.68
CA MET A 105 -33.41 -19.80 13.32
C MET A 105 -34.33 -20.41 14.40
N PRO A 106 -33.99 -20.38 15.70
CA PRO A 106 -34.84 -20.95 16.74
C PRO A 106 -36.23 -20.25 16.84
N SER A 107 -36.25 -18.92 16.82
CA SER A 107 -37.49 -18.13 16.86
C SER A 107 -38.28 -18.18 15.53
N TYR A 108 -37.60 -18.36 14.40
CA TYR A 108 -38.21 -18.53 13.07
C TYR A 108 -38.91 -19.88 12.89
N ARG A 109 -38.35 -20.94 13.50
CA ARG A 109 -38.97 -22.29 13.48
C ARG A 109 -40.31 -22.32 14.21
N MET A 110 -40.45 -21.53 15.28
CA MET A 110 -41.72 -21.39 16.00
C MET A 110 -42.73 -20.56 15.18
N ASN A 111 -42.34 -19.34 14.79
CA ASN A 111 -43.20 -18.44 14.03
C ASN A 111 -42.41 -17.79 12.89
N ARG A 112 -42.91 -17.92 11.65
CA ARG A 112 -42.28 -17.28 10.48
C ARG A 112 -42.27 -15.74 10.60
N ILE A 113 -43.25 -15.16 11.29
CA ILE A 113 -43.37 -13.72 11.53
C ILE A 113 -42.21 -13.18 12.36
N SER A 114 -41.55 -14.02 13.19
CA SER A 114 -40.37 -13.64 13.98
C SER A 114 -39.23 -13.10 13.10
N SER A 115 -39.17 -13.49 11.81
CA SER A 115 -38.19 -12.93 10.86
C SER A 115 -38.31 -11.42 10.68
N VAL A 116 -39.50 -10.84 10.84
CA VAL A 116 -39.75 -9.40 10.69
C VAL A 116 -38.94 -8.61 11.72
N PHE A 117 -38.79 -9.12 12.94
CA PHE A 117 -37.98 -8.48 13.98
C PHE A 117 -36.51 -8.35 13.54
N PHE A 118 -35.91 -9.44 13.04
CA PHE A 118 -34.51 -9.46 12.62
C PHE A 118 -34.28 -8.64 11.34
N ILE A 119 -35.22 -8.68 10.39
CA ILE A 119 -35.16 -7.86 9.17
C ILE A 119 -35.24 -6.38 9.53
N ALA A 120 -36.19 -5.99 10.39
CA ALA A 120 -36.31 -4.61 10.88
C ALA A 120 -35.05 -4.16 11.63
N PHE A 121 -34.48 -5.03 12.48
CA PHE A 121 -33.23 -4.76 13.17
C PHE A 121 -32.08 -4.49 12.19
N LEU A 122 -31.90 -5.32 11.16
CA LEU A 122 -30.84 -5.16 10.16
C LEU A 122 -31.04 -3.89 9.31
N ILE A 123 -32.27 -3.59 8.89
CA ILE A 123 -32.56 -2.35 8.14
C ILE A 123 -32.17 -1.12 8.97
N ILE A 124 -32.61 -1.07 10.22
CA ILE A 124 -32.39 0.09 11.09
C ILE A 124 -30.94 0.19 11.55
N HIS A 125 -30.32 -0.91 12.00
CA HIS A 125 -29.01 -0.85 12.61
C HIS A 125 -27.88 -0.92 11.57
N LEU A 126 -27.94 -1.88 10.65
CA LEU A 126 -26.85 -2.11 9.68
C LEU A 126 -26.93 -1.10 8.52
N TYR A 127 -28.08 -0.96 7.87
CA TYR A 127 -28.16 -0.12 6.67
C TYR A 127 -28.38 1.35 6.99
N PHE A 128 -29.07 1.68 8.07
CA PHE A 128 -29.32 3.07 8.44
C PHE A 128 -28.28 3.59 9.44
N LEU A 129 -28.26 3.10 10.69
CA LEU A 129 -27.41 3.66 11.75
C LEU A 129 -25.91 3.50 11.47
N MET A 130 -25.41 2.34 11.04
CA MET A 130 -23.98 2.15 10.76
C MET A 130 -23.48 3.00 9.59
N ASN A 131 -24.29 3.19 8.54
CA ASN A 131 -23.92 4.05 7.41
C ASN A 131 -23.92 5.54 7.79
N ILE A 132 -24.88 5.98 8.61
CA ILE A 132 -24.86 7.34 9.16
C ILE A 132 -23.65 7.54 10.07
N MET A 133 -23.33 6.56 10.92
CA MET A 133 -22.13 6.61 11.76
C MET A 133 -20.87 6.75 10.89
N LEU A 134 -20.72 5.93 9.85
CA LEU A 134 -19.58 6.01 8.93
C LEU A 134 -19.48 7.39 8.27
N ALA A 135 -20.60 7.97 7.84
CA ALA A 135 -20.64 9.30 7.24
C ALA A 135 -20.18 10.40 8.20
N VAL A 136 -20.70 10.41 9.44
CA VAL A 136 -20.32 11.39 10.48
C VAL A 136 -18.84 11.27 10.83
N VAL A 137 -18.33 10.04 10.98
CA VAL A 137 -16.90 9.80 11.25
C VAL A 137 -16.04 10.31 10.09
N TYR A 138 -16.44 10.04 8.85
CA TYR A 138 -15.71 10.49 7.66
C TYR A 138 -15.67 12.02 7.55
N GLU A 139 -16.78 12.70 7.79
CA GLU A 139 -16.84 14.17 7.80
C GLU A 139 -15.95 14.75 8.90
N ALA A 140 -16.04 14.22 10.12
CA ALA A 140 -15.20 14.66 11.24
C ALA A 140 -13.71 14.44 10.96
N PHE A 141 -13.33 13.27 10.43
CA PHE A 141 -11.96 12.95 10.06
C PHE A 141 -11.43 13.89 8.98
N THR A 142 -12.18 14.08 7.89
CA THR A 142 -11.82 14.97 6.78
C THR A 142 -11.66 16.41 7.23
N ARG A 143 -12.53 16.87 8.15
CA ARG A 143 -12.44 18.21 8.74
C ARG A 143 -11.15 18.39 9.54
N ILE A 144 -10.82 17.44 10.42
CA ILE A 144 -9.58 17.46 11.23
C ILE A 144 -8.35 17.42 10.33
N GLU A 145 -8.36 16.58 9.29
CA GLU A 145 -7.29 16.49 8.32
C GLU A 145 -7.07 17.80 7.57
N LYS A 146 -8.15 18.42 7.08
CA LYS A 146 -8.11 19.72 6.38
C LYS A 146 -7.57 20.83 7.27
N ASP A 147 -8.00 20.92 8.53
CA ASP A 147 -7.52 21.93 9.47
C ASP A 147 -6.04 21.72 9.82
N LYS A 148 -5.60 20.46 9.97
CA LYS A 148 -4.19 20.14 10.21
C LYS A 148 -3.34 20.50 8.99
N PHE A 149 -3.78 20.16 7.79
CA PHE A 149 -3.09 20.50 6.55
C PHE A 149 -3.00 22.02 6.37
N ARG A 150 -4.08 22.74 6.63
CA ARG A 150 -4.09 24.21 6.64
C ARG A 150 -3.08 24.80 7.63
N LYS A 151 -3.06 24.31 8.88
CA LYS A 151 -2.08 24.75 9.90
C LYS A 151 -0.64 24.48 9.48
N LEU A 152 -0.39 23.32 8.86
CA LEU A 152 0.93 22.95 8.34
C LEU A 152 1.38 23.87 7.20
N LEU A 153 0.49 24.18 6.25
CA LEU A 153 0.76 25.12 5.17
C LEU A 153 1.02 26.54 5.70
N LEU A 154 0.23 27.01 6.67
CA LEU A 154 0.44 28.33 7.30
C LEU A 154 1.79 28.39 8.04
N HIS A 155 2.16 27.32 8.75
CA HIS A 155 3.46 27.21 9.40
C HIS A 155 4.61 27.27 8.38
N ARG A 156 4.52 26.51 7.27
CA ARG A 156 5.48 26.56 6.16
C ARG A 156 5.59 27.98 5.57
N ARG A 157 4.46 28.63 5.26
CA ARG A 157 4.46 30.00 4.73
C ARG A 157 5.06 31.01 5.72
N LYS A 158 4.79 30.88 7.02
CA LYS A 158 5.41 31.72 8.05
C LYS A 158 6.92 31.55 8.08
N ALA A 159 7.41 30.32 8.00
CA ALA A 159 8.84 30.02 7.91
C ALA A 159 9.47 30.61 6.64
N CYS A 160 8.84 30.46 5.47
CA CYS A 160 9.29 31.09 4.22
C CYS A 160 9.36 32.60 4.35
N ARG A 161 8.34 33.25 4.92
CA ARG A 161 8.32 34.70 5.11
C ARG A 161 9.45 35.19 6.01
N LEU A 162 9.72 34.47 7.10
CA LEU A 162 10.83 34.79 8.00
C LEU A 162 12.18 34.59 7.31
N ALA A 163 12.37 33.47 6.60
CA ALA A 163 13.58 33.21 5.83
C ALA A 163 13.80 34.26 4.73
N PHE A 164 12.75 34.61 3.97
CA PHE A 164 12.79 35.67 2.96
C PHE A 164 13.20 37.01 3.56
N GLY A 165 12.64 37.37 4.72
CA GLY A 165 13.01 38.58 5.45
C GLY A 165 14.49 38.63 5.85
N LEU A 166 15.09 37.48 6.19
CA LEU A 166 16.52 37.37 6.53
C LEU A 166 17.45 37.39 5.30
N LEU A 167 16.97 36.93 4.14
CA LEU A 167 17.76 36.84 2.91
C LEU A 167 17.81 38.16 2.12
N VAL A 168 16.87 39.06 2.39
CA VAL A 168 16.77 40.36 1.74
C VAL A 168 17.81 41.33 2.31
N THR A 169 18.58 41.97 1.42
CA THR A 169 19.51 43.05 1.79
C THR A 169 18.77 44.40 1.83
N GLN A 170 19.27 45.36 2.62
CA GLN A 170 18.74 46.74 2.67
C GLN A 170 18.62 47.42 1.29
N LYS A 171 19.44 47.02 0.32
CA LYS A 171 19.41 47.54 -1.06
C LYS A 171 18.33 46.92 -1.96
N THR A 172 17.80 45.73 -1.63
CA THR A 172 16.81 44.99 -2.44
C THR A 172 15.67 44.45 -1.58
N LEU A 173 14.91 45.35 -0.94
CA LEU A 173 13.91 45.06 0.09
C LEU A 173 12.82 44.03 -0.26
N LYS A 174 12.62 43.71 -1.55
CA LYS A 174 11.53 42.83 -2.02
C LYS A 174 11.98 41.71 -2.94
N LYS A 175 13.30 41.52 -3.11
CA LYS A 175 13.88 40.65 -4.13
C LYS A 175 15.08 39.89 -3.59
N VAL A 176 15.09 38.58 -3.77
CA VAL A 176 16.22 37.71 -3.41
C VAL A 176 17.02 37.39 -4.68
N SER A 177 18.33 37.67 -4.66
CA SER A 177 19.22 37.33 -5.78
C SER A 177 19.72 35.88 -5.68
N PHE A 178 20.17 35.32 -6.81
CA PHE A 178 20.69 33.95 -6.87
C PHE A 178 21.80 33.66 -5.85
N LYS A 179 22.69 34.63 -5.59
CA LYS A 179 23.79 34.45 -4.61
C LYS A 179 23.30 34.20 -3.19
N HIS A 180 22.22 34.89 -2.78
CA HIS A 180 21.61 34.68 -1.46
C HIS A 180 20.86 33.35 -1.40
N PHE A 181 20.17 32.99 -2.48
CA PHE A 181 19.50 31.69 -2.60
C PHE A 181 20.49 30.52 -2.59
N GLU A 182 21.63 30.64 -3.27
CA GLU A 182 22.73 29.67 -3.24
C GLU A 182 23.25 29.50 -1.81
N GLY A 183 23.41 30.59 -1.07
CA GLY A 183 23.79 30.56 0.35
C GLY A 183 22.80 29.78 1.22
N LEU A 184 21.50 30.01 1.05
CA LEU A 184 20.44 29.26 1.74
C LEU A 184 20.51 27.77 1.43
N MET A 185 20.61 27.42 0.13
CA MET A 185 20.57 26.03 -0.32
C MET A 185 21.77 25.22 0.14
N ARG A 186 22.94 25.83 0.32
CA ARG A 186 24.12 25.16 0.89
C ARG A 186 23.87 24.60 2.29
N TYR A 187 23.05 25.28 3.10
CA TYR A 187 22.70 24.80 4.45
C TYR A 187 21.44 23.94 4.46
N TYR A 188 20.43 24.31 3.67
CA TYR A 188 19.15 23.59 3.65
C TYR A 188 19.24 22.23 2.94
N LYS A 189 19.98 22.15 1.82
CA LYS A 189 20.16 20.93 1.01
C LYS A 189 21.64 20.81 0.59
N PRO A 190 22.54 20.42 1.51
CA PRO A 190 23.98 20.37 1.25
C PRO A 190 24.37 19.37 0.15
N SER A 191 23.52 18.38 -0.14
CA SER A 191 23.75 17.39 -1.19
C SER A 191 23.51 17.92 -2.62
N ALA A 192 22.87 19.09 -2.79
CA ALA A 192 22.52 19.60 -4.11
C ALA A 192 23.73 20.25 -4.80
N THR A 193 23.94 19.91 -6.08
CA THR A 193 24.98 20.56 -6.89
C THR A 193 24.63 22.00 -7.24
N ARG A 194 25.63 22.83 -7.56
CA ARG A 194 25.39 24.23 -7.96
C ARG A 194 24.44 24.34 -9.15
N LEU A 195 24.54 23.41 -10.10
CA LEU A 195 23.63 23.32 -11.24
C LEU A 195 22.18 23.05 -10.80
N GLU A 196 21.97 22.10 -9.89
CA GLU A 196 20.64 21.82 -9.33
C GLU A 196 20.08 23.03 -8.59
N THR A 197 20.89 23.72 -7.79
CA THR A 197 20.43 24.94 -7.09
C THR A 197 20.04 26.05 -8.09
N TYR A 198 20.74 26.15 -9.21
CA TYR A 198 20.39 27.06 -10.30
C TYR A 198 19.09 26.65 -11.00
N LEU A 199 18.87 25.35 -11.24
CA LEU A 199 17.62 24.84 -11.80
C LEU A 199 16.43 25.10 -10.86
N MET A 200 16.63 24.92 -9.55
CA MET A 200 15.62 25.28 -8.53
C MET A 200 15.31 26.78 -8.58
N PHE A 201 16.33 27.63 -8.62
CA PHE A 201 16.12 29.08 -8.73
C PHE A 201 15.36 29.46 -10.00
N LYS A 202 15.75 28.90 -11.14
CA LYS A 202 15.14 29.16 -12.44
C LYS A 202 13.68 28.70 -12.51
N THR A 203 13.32 27.65 -11.78
CA THR A 203 11.94 27.16 -11.72
C THR A 203 11.06 27.96 -10.77
N LEU A 204 11.64 28.54 -9.72
CA LEU A 204 10.94 29.50 -8.87
C LEU A 204 10.72 30.86 -9.55
N ASP A 205 11.67 31.33 -10.36
CA ASP A 205 11.56 32.62 -11.11
C ASP A 205 10.62 32.51 -12.32
N THR A 206 9.33 32.39 -12.05
CA THR A 206 8.27 32.34 -13.08
C THR A 206 8.22 33.63 -13.91
N ASN A 207 8.53 34.77 -13.30
CA ASN A 207 8.57 36.07 -13.99
C ASN A 207 9.82 36.31 -14.83
N ARG A 208 10.82 35.40 -14.79
CA ARG A 208 12.13 35.53 -15.47
C ARG A 208 12.84 36.85 -15.17
N SER A 209 12.65 37.37 -13.97
CA SER A 209 13.15 38.68 -13.57
C SER A 209 14.61 38.63 -13.10
N GLY A 210 15.16 37.42 -12.91
CA GLY A 210 16.49 37.20 -12.32
C GLY A 210 16.51 37.34 -10.79
N PHE A 211 15.35 37.56 -10.17
CA PHE A 211 15.17 37.70 -8.73
C PHE A 211 13.92 36.95 -8.27
N LEU A 212 13.91 36.48 -7.03
CA LEU A 212 12.73 35.87 -6.43
C LEU A 212 11.94 36.88 -5.61
N THR A 213 10.65 36.97 -5.91
CA THR A 213 9.64 37.65 -5.09
C THR A 213 9.18 36.75 -3.95
N LEU A 214 8.49 37.34 -2.97
CA LEU A 214 7.96 36.59 -1.82
C LEU A 214 6.91 35.54 -2.22
N ASN A 215 6.12 35.80 -3.27
CA ASN A 215 5.12 34.85 -3.76
C ASN A 215 5.78 33.63 -4.42
N GLU A 216 6.80 33.86 -5.27
CA GLU A 216 7.60 32.79 -5.87
C GLU A 216 8.35 31.98 -4.80
N PHE A 217 8.85 32.64 -3.75
CA PHE A 217 9.57 31.98 -2.67
C PHE A 217 8.70 31.04 -1.81
N TYR A 218 7.37 31.15 -1.85
CA TYR A 218 6.49 30.21 -1.13
C TYR A 218 6.55 28.78 -1.67
N GLU A 219 6.87 28.62 -2.96
CA GLU A 219 6.95 27.32 -3.63
C GLU A 219 8.30 26.61 -3.40
N ILE A 220 9.20 27.21 -2.60
CA ILE A 220 10.54 26.66 -2.34
C ILE A 220 10.51 25.22 -1.83
N TYR A 221 9.53 24.86 -0.99
CA TYR A 221 9.42 23.50 -0.47
C TYR A 221 9.15 22.49 -1.60
N GLU A 222 8.21 22.82 -2.50
CA GLU A 222 7.84 21.95 -3.62
C GLU A 222 8.99 21.80 -4.61
N VAL A 223 9.65 22.90 -4.96
CA VAL A 223 10.79 22.90 -5.88
C VAL A 223 12.03 22.23 -5.26
N SER A 224 12.23 22.34 -3.96
CA SER A 224 13.37 21.71 -3.28
C SER A 224 13.29 20.18 -3.25
N ASP A 225 12.07 19.64 -3.30
CA ASP A 225 11.82 18.20 -3.33
C ASP A 225 11.99 17.60 -4.74
N LEU A 226 12.01 18.44 -5.78
CA LEU A 226 12.26 17.99 -7.15
C LEU A 226 13.67 17.40 -7.30
N ARG A 227 13.74 16.32 -8.09
CA ARG A 227 15.00 15.71 -8.52
C ARG A 227 15.25 16.09 -9.97
N TRP A 228 16.40 16.70 -10.22
CA TRP A 228 16.82 17.09 -11.54
C TRP A 228 17.56 15.94 -12.19
N GLU A 229 17.06 15.52 -13.35
CA GLU A 229 17.75 14.53 -14.14
C GLU A 229 18.01 15.10 -15.51
N SER A 230 19.27 14.97 -15.96
CA SER A 230 19.58 15.24 -17.36
C SER A 230 18.81 14.22 -18.20
N LYS A 231 18.20 14.69 -19.28
CA LYS A 231 17.70 13.83 -20.35
C LYS A 231 18.91 13.32 -21.16
N ASN A 232 19.85 12.63 -20.51
CA ASN A 232 20.93 11.93 -21.20
C ASN A 232 20.33 10.70 -21.88
N THR A 233 20.00 10.86 -23.16
CA THR A 233 19.66 9.78 -24.08
C THR A 233 20.88 9.05 -24.62
N ALA A 234 22.07 9.34 -24.08
CA ALA A 234 23.30 8.67 -24.48
C ALA A 234 23.19 7.20 -24.11
N GLU A 235 23.04 6.36 -25.14
CA GLU A 235 22.96 4.92 -24.99
C GLU A 235 24.24 4.43 -24.29
N TRP A 236 24.13 3.59 -23.26
CA TRP A 236 25.28 3.20 -22.42
C TRP A 236 26.44 2.59 -23.23
N PHE A 237 26.13 1.95 -24.37
CA PHE A 237 27.10 1.34 -25.27
C PHE A 237 27.84 2.35 -26.18
N GLN A 238 27.56 3.66 -26.09
CA GLN A 238 28.32 4.67 -26.83
C GLN A 238 29.77 4.77 -26.36
N GLN A 239 30.03 4.46 -25.09
CA GLN A 239 31.36 4.46 -24.45
C GLN A 239 32.21 3.22 -24.76
N ILE A 240 31.69 2.23 -25.49
CA ILE A 240 32.43 1.00 -25.85
C ILE A 240 33.23 1.22 -27.14
N ASP A 241 34.55 1.02 -27.07
CA ASP A 241 35.47 1.18 -28.21
C ASP A 241 35.34 0.05 -29.26
N ASN A 242 34.92 -1.14 -28.84
CA ASN A 242 34.75 -2.29 -29.71
C ASN A 242 33.54 -2.12 -30.67
N LYS A 243 33.83 -1.85 -31.94
CA LYS A 243 32.82 -1.64 -33.01
C LYS A 243 31.81 -2.78 -33.14
N TRP A 244 32.23 -4.04 -32.99
CA TRP A 244 31.33 -5.19 -33.10
C TRP A 244 30.32 -5.25 -31.93
N LEU A 245 30.81 -5.13 -30.69
CA LEU A 245 29.95 -5.10 -29.49
C LEU A 245 28.99 -3.91 -29.51
N LYS A 246 29.45 -2.74 -29.97
CA LYS A 246 28.62 -1.55 -30.14
C LYS A 246 27.50 -1.77 -31.17
N THR A 247 27.80 -2.45 -32.27
CA THR A 247 26.80 -2.79 -33.30
C THR A 247 25.80 -3.82 -32.79
N PHE A 248 26.26 -4.82 -32.04
CA PHE A 248 25.43 -5.83 -31.40
C PHE A 248 24.48 -5.23 -30.35
N CYS A 249 24.99 -4.41 -29.44
CA CYS A 249 24.16 -3.73 -28.43
C CYS A 249 23.13 -2.80 -29.07
N ARG A 250 23.51 -2.11 -30.16
CA ARG A 250 22.58 -1.27 -30.94
C ARG A 250 21.47 -2.10 -31.59
N LEU A 251 21.78 -3.31 -32.09
CA LEU A 251 20.78 -4.22 -32.64
C LEU A 251 19.80 -4.68 -31.54
N ILE A 252 20.31 -5.08 -30.38
CA ILE A 252 19.48 -5.48 -29.22
C ILE A 252 18.60 -4.31 -28.78
N TYR A 253 19.16 -3.11 -28.64
CA TYR A 253 18.40 -1.93 -28.27
C TYR A 253 17.27 -1.64 -29.27
N ARG A 254 17.55 -1.76 -30.59
CA ARG A 254 16.54 -1.58 -31.63
C ARG A 254 15.45 -2.66 -31.57
N LEU A 255 15.82 -3.91 -31.28
CA LEU A 255 14.88 -5.03 -31.12
C LEU A 255 13.97 -4.81 -29.91
N VAL A 256 14.56 -4.54 -28.73
CA VAL A 256 13.84 -4.37 -27.47
C VAL A 256 12.96 -3.11 -27.47
N SER A 257 13.41 -2.04 -28.13
CA SER A 257 12.64 -0.79 -28.24
C SER A 257 11.48 -0.89 -29.23
N HIS A 258 11.40 -1.97 -30.01
CA HIS A 258 10.33 -2.14 -30.98
C HIS A 258 9.02 -2.55 -30.29
N LYS A 259 7.90 -1.92 -30.66
CA LYS A 259 6.57 -2.23 -30.08
C LYS A 259 6.15 -3.70 -30.19
N TRP A 260 6.63 -4.38 -31.23
CA TRP A 260 6.39 -5.81 -31.45
C TRP A 260 7.03 -6.70 -30.38
N PHE A 261 8.15 -6.27 -29.79
CA PHE A 261 8.80 -7.01 -28.72
C PHE A 261 7.91 -7.04 -27.46
N ASP A 262 7.35 -5.90 -27.07
CA ASP A 262 6.41 -5.86 -25.96
C ASP A 262 5.16 -6.71 -26.23
N ILE A 263 4.60 -6.65 -27.45
CA ILE A 263 3.47 -7.51 -27.87
C ILE A 263 3.85 -8.98 -27.76
N ALA A 264 5.03 -9.39 -28.24
CA ALA A 264 5.50 -10.76 -28.16
C ALA A 264 5.62 -11.24 -26.71
N VAL A 265 6.10 -10.38 -25.79
CA VAL A 265 6.14 -10.71 -24.36
C VAL A 265 4.75 -10.86 -23.78
N TYR A 266 3.79 -9.99 -24.13
CA TYR A 266 2.41 -10.15 -23.68
C TYR A 266 1.77 -11.45 -24.19
N VAL A 267 2.02 -11.81 -25.45
CA VAL A 267 1.56 -13.10 -26.02
C VAL A 267 2.19 -14.27 -25.28
N MET A 268 3.49 -14.23 -25.02
CA MET A 268 4.18 -15.26 -24.22
C MET A 268 3.57 -15.42 -22.82
N ILE A 269 3.27 -14.31 -22.14
CA ILE A 269 2.61 -14.31 -20.83
C ILE A 269 1.20 -14.92 -20.93
N ALA A 270 0.42 -14.55 -21.94
CA ALA A 270 -0.92 -15.09 -22.16
C ALA A 270 -0.90 -16.61 -22.42
N VAL A 271 0.04 -17.09 -23.24
CA VAL A 271 0.23 -18.53 -23.50
C VAL A 271 0.62 -19.26 -22.21
N SER A 272 1.53 -18.69 -21.41
CA SER A 272 1.89 -19.26 -20.11
C SER A 272 0.70 -19.31 -19.14
N ALA A 273 -0.19 -18.30 -19.18
CA ALA A 273 -1.42 -18.24 -18.39
C ALA A 273 -2.35 -19.41 -18.72
N VAL A 274 -2.61 -19.63 -20.01
CA VAL A 274 -3.48 -20.70 -20.49
C VAL A 274 -2.89 -22.05 -20.10
N TYR A 275 -1.58 -22.22 -20.24
CA TYR A 275 -0.90 -23.44 -19.81
C TYR A 275 -1.06 -23.69 -18.31
N GLN A 276 -0.83 -22.67 -17.47
CA GLN A 276 -1.02 -22.78 -16.02
C GLN A 276 -2.47 -23.12 -15.64
N LEU A 277 -3.45 -22.59 -16.37
CA LEU A 277 -4.86 -22.91 -16.16
C LEU A 277 -5.16 -24.36 -16.49
N ILE A 278 -4.68 -24.85 -17.64
CA ILE A 278 -4.84 -26.26 -18.06
C ILE A 278 -4.20 -27.18 -17.01
N GLU A 279 -2.97 -26.88 -16.60
CA GLU A 279 -2.26 -27.67 -15.59
C GLU A 279 -3.01 -27.70 -14.24
N ALA A 280 -3.59 -26.57 -13.81
CA ALA A 280 -4.40 -26.51 -12.59
C ALA A 280 -5.66 -27.39 -12.68
N ILE A 281 -6.36 -27.36 -13.82
CA ILE A 281 -7.56 -28.18 -14.06
C ILE A 281 -7.18 -29.67 -14.06
N VAL A 282 -6.14 -30.04 -14.80
CA VAL A 282 -5.65 -31.42 -14.89
C VAL A 282 -5.26 -31.95 -13.51
N ARG A 283 -4.50 -31.16 -12.73
CA ARG A 283 -4.11 -31.50 -11.35
C ARG A 283 -5.30 -31.67 -10.41
N SER A 284 -6.38 -30.93 -10.60
CA SER A 284 -7.60 -31.06 -9.78
C SER A 284 -8.40 -32.32 -10.10
N SER A 285 -8.28 -32.85 -11.32
CA SER A 285 -8.98 -34.05 -11.78
C SER A 285 -8.21 -35.34 -11.48
N SER A 286 -6.88 -35.29 -11.37
CA SER A 286 -6.01 -36.45 -11.13
C SER A 286 -5.71 -36.66 -9.64
N SER A 287 -6.67 -37.23 -8.89
CA SER A 287 -6.47 -37.63 -7.47
C SER A 287 -5.61 -38.90 -7.28
N ASP A 288 -5.15 -39.54 -8.37
CA ASP A 288 -4.33 -40.76 -8.31
C ASP A 288 -2.83 -40.46 -8.22
N SER A 289 -2.21 -40.96 -7.14
CA SER A 289 -0.81 -40.73 -6.75
C SER A 289 0.25 -41.14 -7.80
N TYR A 290 -0.13 -41.98 -8.77
CA TYR A 290 0.75 -42.47 -9.83
C TYR A 290 0.78 -41.57 -11.06
N HIS A 291 -0.36 -40.96 -11.43
CA HIS A 291 -0.43 -39.99 -12.54
C HIS A 291 0.21 -38.64 -12.17
N LEU A 292 0.17 -38.28 -10.88
CA LEU A 292 0.83 -37.09 -10.35
C LEU A 292 2.37 -37.10 -10.56
N LYS A 293 3.01 -38.28 -10.49
CA LYS A 293 4.46 -38.42 -10.71
C LYS A 293 4.84 -38.31 -12.19
N LEU A 294 4.02 -38.84 -13.10
CA LEU A 294 4.25 -38.68 -14.55
C LEU A 294 3.98 -37.24 -15.01
N GLU A 295 2.97 -36.56 -14.46
CA GLU A 295 2.70 -35.15 -14.80
C GLU A 295 3.76 -34.19 -14.26
N LEU A 296 4.34 -34.46 -13.07
CA LEU A 296 5.53 -33.72 -12.62
C LEU A 296 6.70 -33.86 -13.61
N LEU A 297 6.82 -34.99 -14.32
CA LEU A 297 7.86 -35.23 -15.31
C LEU A 297 7.65 -34.43 -16.62
N TYR A 298 6.41 -34.11 -17.00
CA TYR A 298 6.09 -33.32 -18.19
C TYR A 298 5.86 -31.82 -17.91
N ALA A 299 5.45 -31.45 -16.70
CA ALA A 299 5.31 -30.05 -16.28
C ALA A 299 6.66 -29.36 -16.02
N THR A 300 7.67 -30.13 -15.60
CA THR A 300 9.04 -29.63 -15.35
C THR A 300 9.75 -29.07 -16.60
N PRO A 301 9.78 -29.71 -17.78
CA PRO A 301 10.46 -29.15 -18.95
C PRO A 301 9.77 -27.88 -19.49
N LEU A 302 8.44 -27.82 -19.50
CA LEU A 302 7.72 -26.62 -19.96
C LEU A 302 7.89 -25.46 -18.99
N SER A 303 7.92 -25.74 -17.68
CA SER A 303 8.24 -24.72 -16.69
C SER A 303 9.64 -24.12 -16.88
N LEU A 304 10.62 -24.97 -17.22
CA LEU A 304 11.98 -24.55 -17.54
C LEU A 304 12.01 -23.65 -18.80
N ILE A 305 11.26 -24.01 -19.84
CA ILE A 305 11.16 -23.22 -21.06
C ILE A 305 10.60 -21.82 -20.74
N PHE A 306 9.50 -21.71 -20.01
CA PHE A 306 8.94 -20.38 -19.69
C PHE A 306 9.88 -19.55 -18.80
N VAL A 307 10.50 -20.13 -17.77
CA VAL A 307 11.47 -19.41 -16.92
C VAL A 307 12.68 -18.94 -17.74
N SER A 308 13.18 -19.77 -18.65
CA SER A 308 14.29 -19.38 -19.53
C SER A 308 13.90 -18.26 -20.50
N LEU A 309 12.68 -18.28 -21.06
CA LEU A 309 12.18 -17.21 -21.93
C LEU A 309 12.02 -15.89 -21.17
N TYR A 310 11.52 -15.91 -19.93
CA TYR A 310 11.46 -14.72 -19.09
C TYR A 310 12.85 -14.21 -18.69
N GLY A 311 13.79 -15.10 -18.39
CA GLY A 311 15.19 -14.74 -18.16
C GLY A 311 15.87 -14.14 -19.40
N LEU A 312 15.56 -14.67 -20.59
CA LEU A 312 16.03 -14.13 -21.87
C LEU A 312 15.43 -12.74 -22.13
N GLU A 313 14.14 -12.54 -21.89
CA GLU A 313 13.52 -11.22 -21.97
C GLU A 313 14.21 -10.21 -21.05
N ALA A 314 14.38 -10.58 -19.77
CA ALA A 314 15.00 -9.72 -18.76
C ALA A 314 16.43 -9.37 -19.14
N SER A 315 17.23 -10.35 -19.59
CA SER A 315 18.61 -10.11 -20.03
C SER A 315 18.70 -9.25 -21.29
N LEU A 316 17.85 -9.48 -22.31
CA LEU A 316 17.79 -8.63 -23.50
C LEU A 316 17.44 -7.18 -23.13
N LYS A 317 16.46 -6.97 -22.25
CA LYS A 317 16.09 -5.64 -21.78
C LYS A 317 17.19 -4.96 -20.97
N LEU A 318 17.89 -5.74 -20.13
CA LEU A 318 19.00 -5.25 -19.33
C LEU A 318 20.17 -4.79 -20.21
N ILE A 319 20.51 -5.57 -21.25
CA ILE A 319 21.55 -5.23 -22.23
C ILE A 319 21.11 -4.08 -23.12
N GLY A 320 19.84 -4.06 -23.55
CA GLY A 320 19.31 -3.02 -24.43
C GLY A 320 19.26 -1.64 -23.74
N PHE A 321 18.56 -1.54 -22.62
CA PHE A 321 18.36 -0.25 -21.92
C PHE A 321 19.51 0.12 -20.99
N GLY A 322 20.33 -0.85 -20.56
CA GLY A 322 21.33 -0.68 -19.51
C GLY A 322 20.74 -0.75 -18.11
N LEU A 323 21.59 -0.99 -17.11
CA LEU A 323 21.18 -1.22 -15.71
C LEU A 323 20.32 -0.06 -15.17
N ILE A 324 20.78 1.17 -15.33
CA ILE A 324 20.16 2.36 -14.72
C ILE A 324 18.75 2.60 -15.30
N GLN A 325 18.62 2.57 -16.62
CA GLN A 325 17.33 2.83 -17.29
C GLN A 325 16.34 1.68 -17.09
N TYR A 326 16.83 0.43 -17.02
CA TYR A 326 15.99 -0.73 -16.77
C TYR A 326 15.35 -0.68 -15.37
N PHE A 327 16.16 -0.50 -14.32
CA PHE A 327 15.69 -0.46 -12.93
C PHE A 327 14.90 0.81 -12.57
N ARG A 328 14.90 1.83 -13.45
CA ARG A 328 14.09 3.03 -13.27
C ARG A 328 12.58 2.74 -13.37
N SER A 329 12.18 1.81 -14.23
CA SER A 329 10.77 1.40 -14.34
C SER A 329 10.39 0.46 -13.18
N GLY A 330 9.35 0.81 -12.42
CA GLY A 330 8.82 -0.04 -11.35
C GLY A 330 8.41 -1.44 -11.81
N TRP A 331 7.88 -1.54 -13.03
CA TRP A 331 7.43 -2.80 -13.61
C TRP A 331 8.59 -3.69 -14.04
N ASN A 332 9.66 -3.12 -14.60
CA ASN A 332 10.87 -3.89 -14.90
C ASN A 332 11.55 -4.40 -13.62
N ARG A 333 11.53 -3.61 -12.53
CA ARG A 333 12.03 -4.06 -11.21
C ARG A 333 11.25 -5.27 -10.69
N PHE A 334 9.93 -5.23 -10.81
CA PHE A 334 9.04 -6.32 -10.41
C PHE A 334 9.30 -7.58 -11.24
N ASP A 335 9.31 -7.47 -12.57
CA ASP A 335 9.58 -8.59 -13.46
C ASP A 335 10.96 -9.21 -13.22
N PHE A 336 11.99 -8.38 -13.01
CA PHE A 336 13.33 -8.86 -12.68
C PHE A 336 13.36 -9.60 -11.33
N ALA A 337 12.68 -9.07 -10.31
CA ALA A 337 12.63 -9.73 -9.00
C ALA A 337 11.95 -11.11 -9.10
N ILE A 338 10.84 -11.22 -9.85
CA ILE A 338 10.12 -12.49 -10.02
C ILE A 338 10.93 -13.48 -10.84
N THR A 339 11.55 -13.04 -11.94
CA THR A 339 12.41 -13.92 -12.75
C THR A 339 13.62 -14.40 -11.95
N CYS A 340 14.27 -13.55 -11.16
CA CYS A 340 15.33 -13.97 -10.24
C CYS A 340 14.83 -14.96 -9.20
N LEU A 341 13.69 -14.70 -8.55
CA LEU A 341 13.10 -15.61 -7.57
C LEU A 341 12.71 -16.96 -8.19
N ALA A 342 12.22 -16.97 -9.43
CA ALA A 342 11.89 -18.17 -10.18
C ALA A 342 13.15 -18.99 -10.52
N ILE A 343 14.23 -18.34 -10.94
CA ILE A 343 15.53 -18.98 -11.19
C ILE A 343 16.12 -19.55 -9.89
N VAL A 344 16.08 -18.79 -8.79
CA VAL A 344 16.51 -19.27 -7.46
C VAL A 344 15.66 -20.45 -7.01
N GLY A 345 14.33 -20.38 -7.19
CA GLY A 345 13.42 -21.48 -6.87
C GLY A 345 13.69 -22.74 -7.69
N LEU A 346 14.10 -22.59 -8.96
CA LEU A 346 14.49 -23.72 -9.82
C LEU A 346 15.81 -24.36 -9.36
N ILE A 347 16.83 -23.55 -9.03
CA ILE A 347 18.17 -24.03 -8.65
C ILE A 347 18.16 -24.61 -7.23
N PHE A 348 17.50 -23.93 -6.29
CA PHE A 348 17.50 -24.27 -4.87
C PHE A 348 16.27 -25.07 -4.41
N GLY A 349 15.32 -25.35 -5.30
CA GLY A 349 14.09 -26.09 -4.97
C GLY A 349 14.36 -27.48 -4.40
N GLU A 350 15.19 -28.26 -5.10
CA GLU A 350 15.63 -29.60 -4.68
C GLU A 350 16.43 -29.59 -3.36
N PRO A 351 17.53 -28.81 -3.21
CA PRO A 351 18.34 -28.85 -2.00
C PRO A 351 17.63 -28.30 -0.76
N MET A 352 16.70 -27.34 -0.90
CA MET A 352 15.97 -26.75 0.23
C MET A 352 14.63 -27.43 0.52
N ARG A 353 14.25 -28.48 -0.24
CA ARG A 353 12.92 -29.13 -0.16
C ARG A 353 11.77 -28.13 -0.22
N LEU A 354 11.93 -27.06 -1.00
CA LEU A 354 10.86 -26.11 -1.20
C LEU A 354 9.75 -26.80 -2.02
N PRO A 355 8.47 -26.61 -1.66
CA PRO A 355 7.41 -27.20 -2.45
C PRO A 355 7.44 -26.59 -3.85
N PHE A 356 7.50 -27.43 -4.88
CA PHE A 356 7.56 -26.99 -6.28
C PHE A 356 6.45 -26.00 -6.64
N SER A 357 5.30 -26.08 -5.94
CA SER A 357 4.18 -25.12 -6.04
C SER A 357 4.61 -23.66 -5.91
N PHE A 358 5.69 -23.35 -5.18
CA PHE A 358 6.20 -21.99 -5.06
C PHE A 358 6.64 -21.40 -6.41
N VAL A 359 7.30 -22.18 -7.26
CA VAL A 359 7.72 -21.73 -8.61
C VAL A 359 6.51 -21.55 -9.53
N PHE A 360 5.45 -22.34 -9.36
CA PHE A 360 4.18 -22.14 -10.09
C PHE A 360 3.52 -20.82 -9.68
N VAL A 361 3.45 -20.52 -8.38
CA VAL A 361 2.86 -19.27 -7.88
C VAL A 361 3.64 -18.06 -8.36
N LEU A 362 4.98 -18.09 -8.34
CA LEU A 362 5.78 -16.99 -8.87
C LEU A 362 5.52 -16.76 -10.37
N ARG A 363 5.34 -17.82 -11.16
CA ARG A 363 5.04 -17.67 -12.59
C ARG A 363 3.66 -17.06 -12.84
N SER A 364 2.65 -17.36 -12.02
CA SER A 364 1.33 -16.74 -12.18
C SER A 364 1.35 -15.24 -11.87
N THR A 365 2.30 -14.75 -11.07
CA THR A 365 2.44 -13.31 -10.82
C THR A 365 2.84 -12.52 -12.07
N HIS A 366 3.46 -13.13 -13.09
CA HIS A 366 3.73 -12.46 -14.37
C HIS A 366 2.45 -12.04 -15.10
N LEU A 367 1.30 -12.65 -14.81
CA LEU A 367 0.01 -12.26 -15.37
C LEU A 367 -0.39 -10.84 -14.99
N LEU A 368 0.11 -10.32 -13.85
CA LEU A 368 -0.13 -8.94 -13.43
C LEU A 368 0.39 -7.93 -14.45
N ARG A 369 1.35 -8.30 -15.30
CA ARG A 369 1.84 -7.45 -16.38
C ARG A 369 0.79 -7.18 -17.45
N LEU A 370 -0.17 -8.08 -17.67
CA LEU A 370 -1.28 -7.84 -18.61
C LEU A 370 -2.14 -6.63 -18.18
N LEU A 371 -2.19 -6.34 -16.87
CA LEU A 371 -2.90 -5.18 -16.35
C LEU A 371 -2.29 -3.85 -16.83
N GLN A 372 -0.99 -3.81 -17.15
CA GLN A 372 -0.33 -2.60 -17.64
C GLN A 372 -0.85 -2.13 -19.01
N HIS A 373 -1.41 -3.05 -19.81
CA HIS A 373 -1.86 -2.70 -21.15
C HIS A 373 -3.02 -1.70 -21.12
N GLN A 374 -3.83 -1.73 -20.06
CA GLN A 374 -4.93 -0.79 -19.85
C GLN A 374 -4.48 0.36 -18.95
N ARG A 375 -4.59 1.60 -19.45
CA ARG A 375 -4.22 2.81 -18.70
C ARG A 375 -4.88 2.87 -17.31
N ARG A 376 -6.16 2.49 -17.21
CA ARG A 376 -6.93 2.47 -15.96
C ARG A 376 -6.27 1.61 -14.87
N TYR A 377 -5.78 0.42 -15.21
CA TYR A 377 -5.15 -0.46 -14.23
C TYR A 377 -3.71 -0.03 -13.92
N SER A 378 -3.01 0.56 -14.89
CA SER A 378 -1.70 1.18 -14.64
C SER A 378 -1.78 2.29 -13.61
N ASP A 379 -2.83 3.13 -13.66
CA ASP A 379 -3.03 4.22 -12.71
C ASP A 379 -3.35 3.69 -11.29
N ILE A 380 -4.18 2.65 -11.20
CA ILE A 380 -4.51 1.99 -9.92
C ILE A 380 -3.27 1.33 -9.29
N MET A 381 -2.49 0.58 -10.08
CA MET A 381 -1.28 -0.07 -9.59
C MET A 381 -0.19 0.96 -9.26
N GLY A 382 -0.11 2.05 -10.02
CA GLY A 382 0.73 3.19 -9.68
C GLY A 382 0.39 3.77 -8.32
N ALA A 383 -0.90 3.97 -8.02
CA ALA A 383 -1.33 4.40 -6.69
C ALA A 383 -0.97 3.39 -5.59
N PHE A 384 -1.07 2.08 -5.84
CA PHE A 384 -0.74 1.06 -4.84
C PHE A 384 0.78 0.90 -4.58
N ILE A 385 1.61 1.03 -5.62
CA ILE A 385 3.07 0.79 -5.56
C ILE A 385 3.84 2.04 -5.12
N PHE A 386 3.29 3.25 -5.35
CA PHE A 386 3.96 4.53 -5.04
C PHE A 386 3.38 5.26 -3.81
N ILE A 387 2.49 4.62 -3.04
CA ILE A 387 2.27 4.95 -1.61
C ILE A 387 3.36 4.27 -0.80
#